data_AF-A0A0A9CN96-F1
#
_entry.id   AF-A0A0A9CN96-F1
#
_cell.length_a   1.000
_cell.length_b   1.000
_cell.length_c   1.000
_cell.angle_alpha   90.00
_cell.angle_beta   90.00
_cell.angle_gamma   90.00
#
_symmetry.space_group_name_H-M   'P 1'
#
loop_
_entity.id
_entity.type
_entity.pdbx_description
1 polymer ?
#
loop_
_entity_poly.entity_id
_entity_poly.type
_entity_poly.pdbx_seq_one_letter_code
_entity_poly.pdbx_strand_id
1 'polypeptide(L)'
;MIVLHAYPLSIVEHEEMRRFAKSLNPAFNMASSIDIEEYSTLWFQKEKADLKKKIALLPHRVSLSASVWAPHGAEASVKYLSLAVHFIDSDWKLQRRIIRFGVFGSSPTSLERMIRFKEAYALDSDSGPSNVIQEAIKDWNLDQKHFSLTLVSEIRNDERTSKLMDLFIQRKCLPVRGELYNIACVDDVLNTIVSKGEPMLHVVAGILEKFIQQQMSSSLTRRQLLEVVSHMGLKCPQEDAKWWHKIYFRLEVFLYFKKAFPSEELLSGEDAKTVDSVCKILRTFHRAVEVISSPVRPTANIYFNELWKVRTTLQEEASTDHTELANMVCEMQETFNEYWQNSYVWLSIPVVLDPRFKITFIEFRLKRAFGSDADKYLSAIRDTIRELFHEYCGPVDKPGVDASNHEARDVELDGFDSDSLEDWDEHLNAQTRSQLLTELDNYLEDGLVPRKDDFDILNWWMSNSTKYPTLSVMARDVLAMPASAVHFEAASSSEGPVIHKQWSTLDIKTVEALVCTRDWIK
;
A
#
# COMPACT_ATOMS: atom_id res chain seq x y z
N MET A 1 -9.08 -22.18 13.57
CA MET A 1 -9.08 -23.07 12.39
C MET A 1 -9.98 -22.55 11.28
N ILE A 2 -11.30 -22.42 11.51
CA ILE A 2 -12.29 -22.01 10.49
C ILE A 2 -11.91 -20.69 9.82
N VAL A 3 -11.70 -19.63 10.61
CA VAL A 3 -11.27 -18.30 10.12
C VAL A 3 -9.92 -18.35 9.40
N LEU A 4 -8.92 -19.00 10.00
CA LEU A 4 -7.55 -19.05 9.48
C LEU A 4 -7.44 -19.72 8.11
N HIS A 5 -8.13 -20.86 7.95
CA HIS A 5 -8.12 -21.68 6.73
C HIS A 5 -9.29 -21.41 5.80
N ALA A 6 -10.14 -20.43 6.14
CA ALA A 6 -11.34 -20.08 5.38
C ALA A 6 -12.28 -21.25 5.09
N TYR A 7 -12.48 -22.12 6.08
CA TYR A 7 -13.47 -23.19 5.98
C TYR A 7 -14.91 -22.63 6.01
N PRO A 8 -15.89 -23.34 5.39
CA PRO A 8 -17.29 -23.02 5.57
C PRO A 8 -17.67 -23.15 7.06
N LEU A 9 -18.55 -22.27 7.56
CA LEU A 9 -18.99 -22.33 8.95
C LEU A 9 -19.70 -23.66 9.27
N SER A 10 -20.37 -24.25 8.28
CA SER A 10 -21.02 -25.56 8.36
C SER A 10 -20.06 -26.75 8.49
N ILE A 11 -18.74 -26.55 8.46
CA ILE A 11 -17.78 -27.66 8.67
C ILE A 11 -17.98 -28.37 10.01
N VAL A 12 -18.47 -27.65 11.03
CA VAL A 12 -18.80 -28.23 12.35
C VAL A 12 -20.03 -29.14 12.32
N GLU A 13 -20.81 -29.08 11.24
CA GLU A 13 -21.99 -29.90 11.04
C GLU A 13 -21.70 -31.15 10.21
N HIS A 14 -20.54 -31.21 9.56
CA HIS A 14 -20.14 -32.36 8.74
C HIS A 14 -20.01 -33.62 9.61
N GLU A 15 -20.55 -34.72 9.12
CA GLU A 15 -20.64 -35.97 9.87
C GLU A 15 -19.26 -36.49 10.32
N GLU A 16 -18.27 -36.49 9.44
CA GLU A 16 -16.91 -36.93 9.77
C GLU A 16 -16.23 -36.01 10.79
N MET A 17 -16.46 -34.70 10.71
CA MET A 17 -15.93 -33.75 11.70
C MET A 17 -16.54 -34.01 13.08
N ARG A 18 -17.84 -34.29 13.14
CA ARG A 18 -18.54 -34.66 14.38
C ARG A 18 -18.06 -35.99 14.93
N ARG A 19 -17.85 -37.01 14.07
CA ARG A 19 -17.27 -38.30 14.47
C ARG A 19 -15.86 -38.14 15.01
N PHE A 20 -15.03 -37.33 14.35
CA PHE A 20 -13.67 -37.01 14.80
C PHE A 20 -13.68 -36.31 16.16
N ALA A 21 -14.52 -35.29 16.37
CA ALA A 21 -14.61 -34.62 17.66
C ALA A 21 -15.07 -35.59 18.78
N LYS A 22 -16.04 -36.47 18.50
CA LYS A 22 -16.52 -37.48 19.44
C LYS A 22 -15.52 -38.60 19.72
N SER A 23 -14.63 -38.93 18.79
CA SER A 23 -13.58 -39.92 19.04
C SER A 23 -12.52 -39.38 20.00
N LEU A 24 -12.28 -38.07 19.98
CA LEU A 24 -11.41 -37.39 20.94
C LEU A 24 -12.08 -37.20 22.31
N ASN A 25 -13.36 -36.83 22.33
CA ASN A 25 -14.15 -36.71 23.54
C ASN A 25 -15.64 -37.05 23.27
N PRO A 26 -16.14 -38.22 23.70
CA PRO A 26 -17.51 -38.65 23.44
C PRO A 26 -18.60 -37.72 24.01
N ALA A 27 -18.28 -36.96 25.07
CA ALA A 27 -19.20 -36.01 25.70
C ALA A 27 -19.21 -34.63 25.00
N PHE A 28 -18.35 -34.41 24.01
CA PHE A 28 -18.25 -33.14 23.31
C PHE A 28 -19.44 -32.95 22.37
N ASN A 29 -20.22 -31.91 22.64
CA ASN A 29 -21.31 -31.47 21.77
C ASN A 29 -20.79 -30.43 20.79
N MET A 30 -20.87 -30.76 19.51
CA MET A 30 -20.41 -29.88 18.44
C MET A 30 -21.40 -28.72 18.26
N ALA A 31 -20.87 -27.50 18.13
CA ALA A 31 -21.63 -26.29 17.82
C ALA A 31 -22.32 -26.39 16.44
N SER A 32 -23.38 -25.61 16.25
CA SER A 32 -23.99 -25.38 14.94
C SER A 32 -23.24 -24.29 14.16
N SER A 33 -23.52 -24.19 12.86
CA SER A 33 -23.01 -23.10 12.01
C SER A 33 -23.45 -21.72 12.51
N ILE A 34 -24.67 -21.60 13.05
CA ILE A 34 -25.20 -20.38 13.65
C ILE A 34 -24.40 -20.00 14.90
N ASP A 35 -24.14 -20.97 15.79
CA ASP A 35 -23.32 -20.71 16.98
C ASP A 35 -21.93 -20.21 16.57
N ILE A 36 -21.31 -20.82 15.55
CA ILE A 36 -19.99 -20.40 15.03
C ILE A 36 -20.04 -18.99 14.44
N GLU A 37 -21.10 -18.62 13.74
CA GLU A 37 -21.32 -17.27 13.20
C GLU A 37 -21.43 -16.22 14.32
N GLU A 38 -22.22 -16.51 15.36
CA GLU A 38 -22.33 -15.66 16.56
C GLU A 38 -20.99 -15.52 17.29
N TYR A 39 -20.28 -16.63 17.52
CA TYR A 39 -18.95 -16.60 18.12
C TYR A 39 -17.95 -15.79 17.30
N SER A 40 -17.98 -15.92 15.98
CA SER A 40 -17.10 -15.16 15.08
C SER A 40 -17.38 -13.66 15.17
N THR A 41 -18.66 -13.28 15.26
CA THR A 41 -19.08 -11.88 15.41
C THR A 41 -18.66 -11.31 16.76
N LEU A 42 -18.89 -12.03 17.86
CA LEU A 42 -18.47 -11.61 19.20
C LEU A 42 -16.95 -11.44 19.29
N TRP A 43 -16.20 -12.38 18.72
CA TRP A 43 -14.75 -12.29 18.70
C TRP A 43 -14.27 -11.08 17.88
N PHE A 44 -14.83 -10.86 16.69
CA PHE A 44 -14.55 -9.68 15.90
C PHE A 44 -14.81 -8.38 16.67
N GLN A 45 -15.94 -8.24 17.36
CA GLN A 45 -16.24 -7.03 18.13
C GLN A 45 -15.23 -6.79 19.26
N LYS A 46 -14.81 -7.85 19.94
CA LYS A 46 -13.77 -7.76 20.99
C LYS A 46 -12.44 -7.27 20.41
N GLU A 47 -11.93 -7.94 19.39
CA GLU A 47 -10.65 -7.57 18.77
C GLU A 47 -10.71 -6.17 18.12
N LYS A 48 -11.87 -5.80 17.55
CA LYS A 48 -12.12 -4.47 17.01
C LYS A 48 -12.01 -3.40 18.10
N ALA A 49 -12.60 -3.63 19.27
CA ALA A 49 -12.50 -2.71 20.40
C ALA A 49 -11.05 -2.55 20.88
N ASP A 50 -10.31 -3.66 20.99
CA ASP A 50 -8.90 -3.65 21.39
C ASP A 50 -8.02 -2.91 20.37
N LEU A 51 -8.23 -3.15 19.07
CA LEU A 51 -7.50 -2.47 18.00
C LEU A 51 -7.86 -0.98 17.93
N LYS A 52 -9.13 -0.61 18.07
CA LYS A 52 -9.56 0.79 18.16
C LYS A 52 -8.87 1.51 19.32
N LYS A 53 -8.78 0.88 20.49
CA LYS A 53 -8.07 1.44 21.64
C LYS A 53 -6.59 1.64 21.34
N LYS A 54 -5.92 0.65 20.74
CA LYS A 54 -4.50 0.76 20.33
C LYS A 54 -4.29 1.92 19.36
N ILE A 55 -5.12 2.03 18.32
CA ILE A 55 -5.03 3.10 17.33
C ILE A 55 -5.31 4.45 17.98
N ALA A 56 -6.32 4.56 18.85
CA ALA A 56 -6.65 5.80 19.55
C ALA A 56 -5.48 6.31 20.42
N LEU A 57 -4.75 5.41 21.08
CA LEU A 57 -3.60 5.74 21.94
C LEU A 57 -2.33 6.17 21.19
N LEU A 58 -2.25 5.98 19.87
CA LEU A 58 -1.09 6.45 19.10
C LEU A 58 -0.98 7.99 19.21
N PRO A 59 0.18 8.56 19.53
CA PRO A 59 0.36 10.01 19.58
C PRO A 59 0.46 10.64 18.18
N HIS A 60 0.48 9.81 17.14
CA HIS A 60 0.72 10.17 15.75
C HIS A 60 -0.42 9.68 14.85
N ARG A 61 -0.39 10.04 13.57
CA ARG A 61 -1.41 9.75 12.56
C ARG A 61 -1.30 8.31 12.03
N VAL A 62 -2.21 7.94 11.12
CA VAL A 62 -2.26 6.63 10.45
C VAL A 62 -2.53 6.79 8.96
N SER A 63 -1.97 5.91 8.14
CA SER A 63 -2.24 5.85 6.70
C SER A 63 -3.29 4.79 6.38
N LEU A 64 -3.99 4.96 5.26
CA LEU A 64 -5.03 4.06 4.80
C LEU A 64 -4.69 3.49 3.42
N SER A 65 -5.20 2.30 3.11
CA SER A 65 -5.21 1.77 1.75
C SER A 65 -6.54 1.08 1.45
N ALA A 66 -7.12 1.33 0.29
CA ALA A 66 -8.35 0.69 -0.16
C ALA A 66 -8.10 -0.17 -1.40
N SER A 67 -8.56 -1.42 -1.35
CA SER A 67 -8.49 -2.39 -2.44
C SER A 67 -9.88 -2.91 -2.79
N VAL A 68 -10.07 -3.30 -4.06
CA VAL A 68 -11.30 -3.96 -4.52
C VAL A 68 -11.10 -5.46 -4.49
N TRP A 69 -12.06 -6.16 -3.88
CA TRP A 69 -12.12 -7.61 -3.80
C TRP A 69 -13.32 -8.12 -4.59
N ALA A 70 -13.14 -9.24 -5.28
CA ALA A 70 -14.20 -9.93 -6.01
C ALA A 70 -14.53 -11.29 -5.35
N PRO A 71 -15.75 -11.82 -5.53
CA PRO A 71 -16.03 -13.21 -5.20
C PRO A 71 -15.31 -14.15 -6.17
N HIS A 72 -14.88 -15.32 -5.71
CA HIS A 72 -14.25 -16.31 -6.59
C HIS A 72 -15.25 -16.85 -7.64
N GLY A 73 -14.93 -16.73 -8.94
CA GLY A 73 -15.71 -17.26 -10.07
C GLY A 73 -16.40 -16.21 -10.96
N ALA A 74 -17.29 -16.67 -11.86
CA ALA A 74 -17.81 -15.91 -13.01
C ALA A 74 -18.84 -14.80 -12.72
N GLU A 75 -19.11 -14.45 -11.46
CA GLU A 75 -20.05 -13.37 -11.12
C GLU A 75 -19.31 -12.06 -10.79
N ALA A 76 -18.77 -11.41 -11.82
CA ALA A 76 -17.99 -10.16 -11.74
C ALA A 76 -18.80 -8.91 -11.29
N SER A 77 -20.09 -9.08 -10.97
CA SER A 77 -21.02 -7.97 -10.69
C SER A 77 -21.08 -7.55 -9.22
N VAL A 78 -20.47 -8.31 -8.31
CA VAL A 78 -20.37 -7.94 -6.89
C VAL A 78 -18.94 -7.56 -6.54
N LYS A 79 -18.76 -6.35 -6.00
CA LYS A 79 -17.48 -5.78 -5.63
C LYS A 79 -17.47 -5.32 -4.18
N TYR A 80 -16.39 -5.67 -3.50
CA TYR A 80 -16.17 -5.36 -2.10
C TYR A 80 -14.98 -4.43 -1.96
N LEU A 81 -15.08 -3.46 -1.06
CA LEU A 81 -13.99 -2.59 -0.65
C LEU A 81 -13.40 -3.13 0.64
N SER A 82 -12.10 -3.41 0.64
CA SER A 82 -11.32 -3.65 1.84
C SER A 82 -10.48 -2.43 2.15
N LEU A 83 -10.73 -1.83 3.32
CA LEU A 83 -9.95 -0.71 3.84
C LEU A 83 -9.00 -1.23 4.92
N ALA A 84 -7.71 -0.96 4.77
CA ALA A 84 -6.70 -1.27 5.76
C ALA A 84 -6.07 0.01 6.32
N VAL A 85 -5.74 -0.03 7.61
CA VAL A 85 -4.96 1.00 8.31
C VAL A 85 -3.51 0.56 8.43
N HIS A 86 -2.60 1.51 8.26
CA HIS A 86 -1.14 1.34 8.30
C HIS A 86 -0.57 2.33 9.31
N PHE A 87 0.26 1.85 10.22
CA PHE A 87 0.87 2.66 11.27
C PHE A 87 2.11 1.96 11.83
N ILE A 88 3.03 2.73 12.41
CA ILE A 88 4.15 2.18 13.18
C ILE A 88 3.76 2.15 14.65
N ASP A 89 3.83 0.99 15.29
CA ASP A 89 3.43 0.82 16.69
C ASP A 89 4.49 1.31 17.70
N SER A 90 4.20 1.20 18.99
CA SER A 90 5.13 1.57 20.07
C SER A 90 6.46 0.82 20.02
N ASP A 91 6.45 -0.40 19.46
CA ASP A 91 7.64 -1.25 19.30
C ASP A 91 8.41 -0.96 18.01
N TRP A 92 8.07 0.14 17.32
CA TRP A 92 8.67 0.56 16.06
C TRP A 92 8.51 -0.47 14.93
N LYS A 93 7.39 -1.20 14.92
CA LYS A 93 7.05 -2.15 13.86
C LYS A 93 5.94 -1.59 12.98
N LEU A 94 6.10 -1.76 11.67
CA LEU A 94 5.08 -1.40 10.70
C LEU A 94 3.92 -2.41 10.75
N GLN A 95 2.74 -1.91 11.12
CA GLN A 95 1.49 -2.65 11.21
C GLN A 95 0.59 -2.33 10.02
N ARG A 96 -0.11 -3.36 9.53
CA ARG A 96 -1.23 -3.25 8.59
C ARG A 96 -2.38 -4.06 9.13
N ARG A 97 -3.57 -3.45 9.27
CA ARG A 97 -4.79 -4.14 9.72
C ARG A 97 -5.99 -3.77 8.85
N ILE A 98 -6.75 -4.75 8.38
CA ILE A 98 -8.03 -4.50 7.71
C ILE A 98 -9.03 -4.01 8.76
N ILE A 99 -9.65 -2.85 8.53
CA ILE A 99 -10.55 -2.19 9.48
C ILE A 99 -12.00 -2.09 8.98
N ARG A 100 -12.20 -2.24 7.67
CA ARG A 100 -13.52 -2.26 7.04
C ARG A 100 -13.52 -3.21 5.86
N PHE A 101 -14.60 -3.96 5.73
CA PHE A 101 -14.91 -4.74 4.54
C PHE A 101 -16.38 -4.53 4.18
N GLY A 102 -16.65 -3.90 3.03
CA GLY A 102 -18.01 -3.50 2.66
C GLY A 102 -18.28 -3.69 1.18
N VAL A 103 -19.56 -3.77 0.81
CA VAL A 103 -19.98 -3.90 -0.59
C VAL A 103 -20.23 -2.50 -1.16
N PHE A 104 -19.82 -2.26 -2.41
CA PHE A 104 -20.07 -0.96 -3.05
C PHE A 104 -20.47 -1.05 -4.54
N GLY A 105 -20.39 -2.22 -5.15
CA GLY A 105 -20.93 -2.48 -6.48
C GLY A 105 -21.69 -3.80 -6.44
N SER A 106 -22.99 -3.79 -6.75
CA SER A 106 -23.81 -5.00 -6.70
C SER A 106 -24.86 -5.00 -7.81
N SER A 107 -24.72 -5.91 -8.76
CA SER A 107 -25.85 -6.42 -9.55
C SER A 107 -25.87 -7.95 -9.46
N PRO A 108 -26.16 -8.52 -8.27
CA PRO A 108 -26.11 -9.95 -8.07
C PRO A 108 -27.20 -10.63 -8.92
N THR A 109 -26.81 -11.64 -9.70
CA THR A 109 -27.73 -12.43 -10.53
C THR A 109 -28.39 -13.57 -9.75
N SER A 110 -27.78 -14.01 -8.65
CA SER A 110 -28.29 -15.08 -7.79
C SER A 110 -29.37 -14.60 -6.83
N LEU A 111 -30.51 -15.30 -6.79
CA LEU A 111 -31.64 -15.03 -5.88
C LEU A 111 -31.26 -15.13 -4.40
N GLU A 112 -30.45 -16.13 -4.03
CA GLU A 112 -30.01 -16.32 -2.64
C GLU A 112 -29.19 -15.12 -2.15
N ARG A 113 -28.30 -14.59 -3.01
CA ARG A 113 -27.60 -13.35 -2.74
C ARG A 113 -28.55 -12.16 -2.75
N MET A 114 -29.42 -11.99 -3.75
CA MET A 114 -30.39 -10.87 -3.73
C MET A 114 -31.20 -10.79 -2.44
N ILE A 115 -31.62 -11.93 -1.88
CA ILE A 115 -32.34 -11.99 -0.59
C ILE A 115 -31.45 -11.52 0.57
N ARG A 116 -30.22 -12.06 0.68
CA ARG A 116 -29.28 -11.71 1.77
C ARG A 116 -28.72 -10.28 1.64
N PHE A 117 -28.52 -9.80 0.42
CA PHE A 117 -28.03 -8.44 0.13
C PHE A 117 -29.10 -7.37 0.32
N LYS A 118 -30.40 -7.70 0.24
CA LYS A 118 -31.48 -6.72 0.43
C LYS A 118 -31.49 -6.09 1.83
N GLU A 119 -30.89 -6.74 2.82
CA GLU A 119 -30.69 -6.20 4.18
C GLU A 119 -29.50 -5.22 4.29
N ALA A 120 -28.61 -5.18 3.30
CA ALA A 120 -27.47 -4.26 3.19
C ALA A 120 -27.75 -3.05 2.25
N TYR A 121 -28.93 -3.02 1.63
CA TYR A 121 -29.29 -2.04 0.60
C TYR A 121 -29.79 -0.72 1.21
N ALA A 122 -28.91 0.29 1.26
CA ALA A 122 -29.34 1.66 1.01
C ALA A 122 -29.57 1.78 -0.51
N LEU A 123 -30.67 2.41 -0.94
CA LEU A 123 -31.08 2.55 -2.34
C LEU A 123 -29.88 2.83 -3.29
N ASP A 124 -29.82 2.10 -4.42
CA ASP A 124 -28.77 2.12 -5.47
C ASP A 124 -28.32 3.53 -5.94
N SER A 125 -29.07 4.58 -5.64
CA SER A 125 -28.73 5.96 -6.03
C SER A 125 -27.61 6.59 -5.19
N ASP A 126 -27.35 6.10 -3.97
CA ASP A 126 -26.42 6.74 -3.02
C ASP A 126 -25.22 5.89 -2.61
N SER A 127 -25.18 4.58 -2.90
CA SER A 127 -24.09 3.69 -2.47
C SER A 127 -22.89 3.71 -3.43
N GLY A 128 -21.69 3.82 -2.87
CA GLY A 128 -20.42 3.87 -3.60
C GLY A 128 -19.22 3.66 -2.66
N PRO A 129 -18.00 3.54 -3.20
CA PRO A 129 -16.82 3.25 -2.39
C PRO A 129 -16.53 4.37 -1.37
N SER A 130 -16.89 5.62 -1.71
CA SER A 130 -16.82 6.77 -0.81
C SER A 130 -17.55 6.56 0.51
N ASN A 131 -18.73 5.93 0.50
CA ASN A 131 -19.51 5.71 1.72
C ASN A 131 -18.84 4.71 2.64
N VAL A 132 -18.32 3.61 2.08
CA VAL A 132 -17.61 2.59 2.86
C VAL A 132 -16.37 3.19 3.54
N ILE A 133 -15.64 4.06 2.82
CA ILE A 133 -14.48 4.80 3.36
C ILE A 133 -14.94 5.77 4.46
N GLN A 134 -15.96 6.58 4.21
CA GLN A 134 -16.44 7.59 5.16
C GLN A 134 -16.99 6.97 6.45
N GLU A 135 -17.78 5.89 6.33
CA GLU A 135 -18.27 5.13 7.48
C GLU A 135 -17.14 4.54 8.30
N ALA A 136 -16.09 4.00 7.66
CA ALA A 136 -14.94 3.47 8.35
C ALA A 136 -14.16 4.57 9.09
N ILE A 137 -13.91 5.70 8.43
CA ILE A 137 -13.21 6.84 9.05
C ILE A 137 -13.97 7.29 10.30
N LYS A 138 -15.30 7.41 10.22
CA LYS A 138 -16.15 7.79 11.35
C LYS A 138 -16.16 6.71 12.45
N ASP A 139 -16.39 5.45 12.10
CA ASP A 139 -16.47 4.34 13.06
C ASP A 139 -15.15 4.17 13.85
N TRP A 140 -14.02 4.38 13.19
CA TRP A 140 -12.69 4.27 13.80
C TRP A 140 -12.16 5.58 14.38
N ASN A 141 -12.95 6.66 14.37
CA ASN A 141 -12.58 8.01 14.83
C ASN A 141 -11.27 8.52 14.19
N LEU A 142 -11.14 8.35 12.87
CA LEU A 142 -9.94 8.71 12.11
C LEU A 142 -10.01 10.08 11.47
N ASP A 143 -11.10 10.85 11.63
CA ASP A 143 -11.34 12.13 10.93
C ASP A 143 -10.20 13.15 11.03
N GLN A 144 -9.46 13.17 12.15
CA GLN A 144 -8.31 14.06 12.38
C GLN A 144 -6.98 13.29 12.47
N LYS A 145 -7.01 11.98 12.23
CA LYS A 145 -5.88 11.07 12.46
C LYS A 145 -5.37 10.41 11.18
N HIS A 146 -6.07 10.52 10.07
CA HIS A 146 -5.60 9.96 8.81
C HIS A 146 -4.53 10.88 8.17
N PHE A 147 -3.48 10.26 7.63
CA PHE A 147 -2.30 10.90 7.04
C PHE A 147 -2.33 10.81 5.52
N SER A 148 -2.43 9.58 4.99
CA SER A 148 -2.52 9.30 3.56
C SER A 148 -3.58 8.25 3.25
N LEU A 149 -4.02 8.17 1.99
CA LEU A 149 -4.95 7.16 1.48
C LEU A 149 -4.50 6.66 0.10
N THR A 150 -4.07 5.40 0.05
CA THR A 150 -3.71 4.71 -1.20
C THR A 150 -4.91 4.00 -1.80
N LEU A 151 -5.24 4.31 -3.05
CA LEU A 151 -6.43 3.82 -3.72
C LEU A 151 -6.06 3.09 -5.02
N VAL A 152 -6.66 1.92 -5.22
CA VAL A 152 -6.70 1.28 -6.54
C VAL A 152 -7.50 2.14 -7.52
N SER A 153 -7.16 2.07 -8.80
CA SER A 153 -7.70 2.94 -9.87
C SER A 153 -9.22 2.91 -9.92
N GLU A 154 -9.84 1.76 -9.67
CA GLU A 154 -11.30 1.62 -9.68
C GLU A 154 -11.98 2.48 -8.59
N ILE A 155 -11.39 2.56 -7.40
CA ILE A 155 -11.91 3.39 -6.31
C ILE A 155 -11.49 4.85 -6.52
N ARG A 156 -10.24 5.08 -6.93
CA ARG A 156 -9.68 6.42 -7.08
C ARG A 156 -10.41 7.24 -8.15
N ASN A 157 -10.78 6.61 -9.26
CA ASN A 157 -11.42 7.27 -10.39
C ASN A 157 -12.96 7.40 -10.22
N ASP A 158 -13.52 6.90 -9.12
CA ASP A 158 -14.92 7.12 -8.77
C ASP A 158 -15.16 8.60 -8.42
N GLU A 159 -16.17 9.21 -9.05
CA GLU A 159 -16.47 10.63 -8.92
C GLU A 159 -16.83 11.02 -7.47
N ARG A 160 -17.57 10.14 -6.77
CA ARG A 160 -17.98 10.37 -5.38
C ARG A 160 -16.79 10.29 -4.43
N THR A 161 -15.85 9.39 -4.71
CA THR A 161 -14.58 9.29 -3.99
C THR A 161 -13.75 10.55 -4.18
N SER A 162 -13.64 11.06 -5.42
CA SER A 162 -12.96 12.34 -5.68
C SER A 162 -13.56 13.50 -4.87
N LYS A 163 -14.90 13.63 -4.86
CA LYS A 163 -15.61 14.63 -4.04
C LYS A 163 -15.34 14.46 -2.54
N LEU A 164 -15.28 13.21 -2.06
CA LEU A 164 -14.95 12.93 -0.66
C LEU A 164 -13.52 13.39 -0.32
N MET A 165 -12.55 13.20 -1.21
CA MET A 165 -11.19 13.67 -1.01
C MET A 165 -11.14 15.20 -0.91
N ASP A 166 -11.84 15.90 -1.81
CA ASP A 166 -11.93 17.37 -1.78
C ASP A 166 -12.54 17.89 -0.48
N LEU A 167 -13.57 17.19 0.05
CA LEU A 167 -14.17 17.53 1.34
C LEU A 167 -13.19 17.39 2.51
N PHE A 168 -12.33 16.37 2.53
CA PHE A 168 -11.32 16.22 3.57
C PHE A 168 -10.25 17.32 3.52
N ILE A 169 -9.85 17.72 2.31
CA ILE A 169 -8.92 18.85 2.10
C ILE A 169 -9.56 20.15 2.60
N GLN A 170 -10.80 20.45 2.22
CA GLN A 170 -11.52 21.66 2.63
C GLN A 170 -11.73 21.76 4.14
N ARG A 171 -11.96 20.62 4.82
CA ARG A 171 -12.12 20.56 6.28
C ARG A 171 -10.82 20.69 7.06
N LYS A 172 -9.67 20.80 6.38
CA LYS A 172 -8.33 20.85 6.99
C LYS A 172 -8.05 19.65 7.91
N CYS A 173 -8.59 18.48 7.56
CA CYS A 173 -8.37 17.22 8.28
C CYS A 173 -6.97 16.64 8.01
N LEU A 174 -6.36 17.04 6.90
CA LEU A 174 -5.17 16.45 6.31
C LEU A 174 -3.93 17.30 6.54
N PRO A 175 -2.76 16.67 6.75
CA PRO A 175 -1.51 17.39 6.83
C PRO A 175 -1.13 17.99 5.47
N VAL A 176 -0.46 19.14 5.48
CA VAL A 176 0.09 19.83 4.31
C VAL A 176 -0.95 19.98 3.19
N ARG A 177 -2.17 20.39 3.55
CA ARG A 177 -3.29 20.58 2.62
C ARG A 177 -3.63 19.36 1.76
N GLY A 178 -3.24 18.15 2.17
CA GLY A 178 -3.52 16.91 1.45
C GLY A 178 -2.52 16.55 0.34
N GLU A 179 -1.37 17.23 0.24
CA GLU A 179 -0.30 16.93 -0.75
C GLU A 179 0.20 15.47 -0.68
N LEU A 180 0.05 14.82 0.48
CA LEU A 180 0.47 13.43 0.72
C LEU A 180 -0.71 12.45 0.77
N TYR A 181 -1.93 12.89 0.43
CA TYR A 181 -3.14 12.13 0.74
C TYR A 181 -3.60 11.17 -0.37
N ASN A 182 -3.86 11.64 -1.58
CA ASN A 182 -4.50 10.85 -2.65
C ASN A 182 -3.46 10.06 -3.48
N ILE A 183 -3.02 8.92 -2.96
CA ILE A 183 -1.96 8.10 -3.58
C ILE A 183 -2.58 7.05 -4.52
N ALA A 184 -2.09 7.00 -5.76
CA ALA A 184 -2.45 5.93 -6.68
C ALA A 184 -1.66 4.64 -6.36
N CYS A 185 -2.37 3.52 -6.29
CA CYS A 185 -1.79 2.20 -6.05
C CYS A 185 -0.76 1.85 -7.13
N VAL A 186 0.49 1.60 -6.75
CA VAL A 186 1.59 1.45 -7.71
C VAL A 186 1.41 0.23 -8.61
N ASP A 187 0.84 -0.87 -8.12
CA ASP A 187 0.61 -2.06 -8.94
C ASP A 187 -0.44 -1.83 -10.04
N ASP A 188 -1.41 -0.94 -9.82
CA ASP A 188 -2.35 -0.51 -10.88
C ASP A 188 -1.67 0.41 -11.87
N VAL A 189 -0.86 1.36 -11.39
CA VAL A 189 -0.10 2.29 -12.24
C VAL A 189 0.81 1.50 -13.17
N LEU A 190 1.59 0.54 -12.65
CA LEU A 190 2.45 -0.30 -13.46
C LEU A 190 1.64 -1.15 -14.43
N ASN A 191 0.49 -1.68 -14.01
CA ASN A 191 -0.40 -2.42 -14.92
C ASN A 191 -0.91 -1.54 -16.07
N THR A 192 -1.30 -0.30 -15.80
CA THR A 192 -1.70 0.68 -16.83
C THR A 192 -0.57 1.00 -17.79
N ILE A 193 0.67 1.16 -17.29
CA ILE A 193 1.85 1.39 -18.14
C ILE A 193 2.11 0.18 -19.04
N VAL A 194 2.10 -1.05 -18.50
CA VAL A 194 2.33 -2.27 -19.32
C VAL A 194 1.27 -2.41 -20.41
N SER A 195 0.02 -2.06 -20.13
CA SER A 195 -1.05 -2.09 -21.12
C SER A 195 -0.81 -1.20 -22.34
N LYS A 196 0.03 -0.15 -22.24
CA LYS A 196 0.42 0.64 -23.43
C LYS A 196 1.32 -0.14 -24.39
N GLY A 197 2.07 -1.12 -23.90
CA GLY A 197 2.90 -1.98 -24.75
C GLY A 197 2.24 -3.27 -25.21
N GLU A 198 0.93 -3.41 -25.02
CA GLU A 198 0.20 -4.62 -25.38
C GLU A 198 0.46 -5.12 -26.81
N PRO A 199 0.49 -4.27 -27.87
CA PRO A 199 0.72 -4.74 -29.24
C PRO A 199 2.03 -5.53 -29.42
N MET A 200 3.14 -4.98 -28.92
CA MET A 200 4.46 -5.61 -29.01
C MET A 200 4.62 -6.78 -28.03
N LEU A 201 3.97 -6.71 -26.87
CA LEU A 201 3.94 -7.83 -25.93
C LEU A 201 3.22 -9.05 -26.50
N HIS A 202 2.19 -8.86 -27.33
CA HIS A 202 1.56 -9.95 -28.08
C HIS A 202 2.48 -10.57 -29.14
N VAL A 203 3.29 -9.76 -29.83
CA VAL A 203 4.31 -10.27 -30.76
C VAL A 203 5.30 -11.18 -30.02
N VAL A 204 5.84 -10.70 -28.89
CA VAL A 204 6.74 -11.47 -28.04
C VAL A 204 6.06 -12.73 -27.50
N ALA A 205 4.81 -12.64 -27.07
CA ALA A 205 4.05 -13.81 -26.62
C ALA A 205 3.94 -14.88 -27.70
N GLY A 206 3.70 -14.49 -28.96
CA GLY A 206 3.66 -15.40 -30.11
C GLY A 206 5.00 -16.06 -30.41
N ILE A 207 6.11 -15.34 -30.26
CA ILE A 207 7.47 -15.89 -30.38
C ILE A 207 7.70 -16.97 -29.32
N LEU A 208 7.37 -16.66 -28.06
CA LEU A 208 7.56 -17.58 -26.92
C LEU A 208 6.67 -18.81 -27.04
N GLU A 209 5.46 -18.66 -27.56
CA GLU A 209 4.55 -19.78 -27.78
C GLU A 209 5.11 -20.76 -28.82
N LYS A 210 5.60 -20.26 -29.97
CA LYS A 210 6.26 -21.08 -30.98
C LYS A 210 7.48 -21.81 -30.40
N PHE A 211 8.30 -21.12 -29.61
CA PHE A 211 9.44 -21.73 -28.92
C PHE A 211 8.99 -22.88 -28.01
N ILE A 212 8.01 -22.66 -27.13
CA ILE A 212 7.52 -23.69 -26.22
C ILE A 212 6.97 -24.88 -27.00
N GLN A 213 6.17 -24.65 -28.05
CA GLN A 213 5.63 -25.72 -28.90
C GLN A 213 6.74 -26.56 -29.55
N GLN A 214 7.81 -25.93 -30.05
CA GLN A 214 8.97 -26.63 -30.59
C GLN A 214 9.66 -27.48 -29.51
N GLN A 215 9.91 -26.95 -28.32
CA GLN A 215 10.56 -27.70 -27.24
C GLN A 215 9.68 -28.86 -26.73
N MET A 216 8.35 -28.74 -26.83
CA MET A 216 7.42 -29.79 -26.42
C MET A 216 7.34 -30.96 -27.42
N SER A 217 7.90 -30.82 -28.63
CA SER A 217 7.90 -31.86 -29.67
C SER A 217 8.86 -33.04 -29.39
N SER A 218 9.89 -32.83 -28.57
CA SER A 218 10.88 -33.86 -28.20
C SER A 218 10.92 -34.13 -26.70
N SER A 219 11.10 -35.40 -26.34
CA SER A 219 11.18 -35.84 -24.92
C SER A 219 12.43 -35.34 -24.22
N LEU A 220 13.52 -35.05 -24.96
CA LEU A 220 14.75 -34.48 -24.40
C LEU A 220 14.54 -33.01 -24.04
N THR A 221 14.10 -32.21 -25.00
CA THR A 221 13.88 -30.76 -24.85
C THR A 221 12.79 -30.44 -23.84
N ARG A 222 11.74 -31.27 -23.77
CA ARG A 222 10.72 -31.17 -22.71
C ARG A 222 11.31 -31.35 -21.31
N ARG A 223 12.24 -32.30 -21.13
CA ARG A 223 12.92 -32.49 -19.84
C ARG A 223 13.84 -31.32 -19.51
N GLN A 224 14.59 -30.83 -20.48
CA GLN A 224 15.44 -29.65 -20.33
C GLN A 224 14.62 -28.40 -19.92
N LEU A 225 13.43 -28.21 -20.51
CA LEU A 225 12.54 -27.11 -20.13
C LEU A 225 12.05 -27.22 -18.68
N LEU A 226 11.67 -28.41 -18.24
CA LEU A 226 11.27 -28.65 -16.84
C LEU A 226 12.43 -28.44 -15.87
N GLU A 227 13.64 -28.84 -16.26
CA GLU A 227 14.86 -28.61 -15.50
C GLU A 227 15.11 -27.11 -15.33
N VAL A 228 15.01 -26.32 -16.40
CA VAL A 228 15.14 -24.85 -16.35
C VAL A 228 14.13 -24.24 -15.38
N VAL A 229 12.85 -24.60 -15.50
CA VAL A 229 11.80 -24.09 -14.61
C VAL A 229 12.10 -24.41 -13.14
N SER A 230 12.67 -25.59 -12.84
CA SER A 230 13.03 -25.95 -11.46
C SER A 230 14.22 -25.16 -10.89
N HIS A 231 15.14 -24.66 -11.73
CA HIS A 231 16.36 -23.97 -11.30
C HIS A 231 16.21 -22.45 -11.16
N MET A 232 15.21 -21.85 -11.81
CA MET A 232 15.08 -20.38 -11.88
C MET A 232 14.65 -19.72 -10.57
N GLY A 233 14.16 -20.47 -9.58
CA GLY A 233 13.64 -19.92 -8.33
C GLY A 233 12.39 -19.04 -8.46
N LEU A 234 11.87 -18.85 -9.69
CA LEU A 234 10.62 -18.14 -9.97
C LEU A 234 9.43 -19.09 -9.82
N LYS A 235 8.42 -18.66 -9.06
CA LYS A 235 7.17 -19.41 -8.92
C LYS A 235 6.39 -19.33 -10.23
N CYS A 236 5.97 -20.49 -10.75
CA CYS A 236 5.10 -20.55 -11.93
C CYS A 236 3.79 -19.77 -11.67
N PRO A 237 3.42 -18.81 -12.53
CA PRO A 237 2.18 -18.05 -12.39
C PRO A 237 0.95 -18.96 -12.36
N GLN A 238 -0.03 -18.61 -11.54
CA GLN A 238 -1.33 -19.29 -11.52
C GLN A 238 -2.19 -18.87 -12.74
N GLU A 239 -3.30 -19.57 -12.95
CA GLU A 239 -4.22 -19.28 -14.07
C GLU A 239 -4.84 -17.88 -13.99
N ASP A 240 -5.04 -17.36 -12.78
CA ASP A 240 -5.55 -16.01 -12.54
C ASP A 240 -4.44 -14.96 -12.56
N ALA A 241 -3.18 -15.28 -12.88
CA ALA A 241 -2.11 -14.28 -12.93
C ALA A 241 -2.34 -13.23 -14.03
N LYS A 242 -1.90 -11.99 -13.77
CA LYS A 242 -1.88 -10.91 -14.78
C LYS A 242 -1.22 -11.41 -16.08
N TRP A 243 -1.82 -11.06 -17.21
CA TRP A 243 -1.39 -11.56 -18.52
C TRP A 243 0.11 -11.30 -18.79
N TRP A 244 0.62 -10.13 -18.41
CA TRP A 244 2.02 -9.77 -18.58
C TRP A 244 2.95 -10.48 -17.59
N HIS A 245 2.48 -10.91 -16.41
CA HIS A 245 3.24 -11.79 -15.53
C HIS A 245 3.48 -13.16 -16.17
N LYS A 246 2.49 -13.68 -16.89
CA LYS A 246 2.64 -14.94 -17.66
C LYS A 246 3.66 -14.78 -18.79
N ILE A 247 3.66 -13.65 -19.49
CA ILE A 247 4.65 -13.34 -20.54
C ILE A 247 6.05 -13.22 -19.93
N TYR A 248 6.19 -12.45 -18.84
CA TYR A 248 7.45 -12.28 -18.11
C TYR A 248 8.05 -13.63 -17.69
N PHE A 249 7.25 -14.51 -17.07
CA PHE A 249 7.72 -15.83 -16.67
C PHE A 249 8.24 -16.64 -17.87
N ARG A 250 7.51 -16.63 -18.99
CA ARG A 250 7.93 -17.33 -20.22
C ARG A 250 9.21 -16.73 -20.82
N LEU A 251 9.39 -15.41 -20.73
CA LEU A 251 10.63 -14.74 -21.16
C LEU A 251 11.83 -15.20 -20.34
N GLU A 252 11.70 -15.24 -19.02
CA GLU A 252 12.77 -15.71 -18.14
C GLU A 252 13.12 -17.17 -18.46
N VAL A 253 12.12 -18.02 -18.69
CA VAL A 253 12.33 -19.43 -19.08
C VAL A 253 13.06 -19.51 -20.43
N PHE A 254 12.63 -18.72 -21.41
CA PHE A 254 13.26 -18.67 -22.73
C PHE A 254 14.73 -18.25 -22.66
N LEU A 255 15.04 -17.15 -21.96
CA LEU A 255 16.39 -16.63 -21.84
C LEU A 255 17.30 -17.58 -21.06
N TYR A 256 16.81 -18.17 -19.97
CA TYR A 256 17.58 -19.15 -19.20
C TYR A 256 17.84 -20.42 -20.03
N PHE A 257 16.83 -20.91 -20.75
CA PHE A 257 16.98 -22.05 -21.64
C PHE A 257 18.02 -21.79 -22.72
N LYS A 258 17.97 -20.64 -23.40
CA LYS A 258 18.96 -20.24 -24.43
C LYS A 258 20.38 -20.20 -23.86
N LYS A 259 20.55 -19.79 -22.60
CA LYS A 259 21.84 -19.77 -21.91
C LYS A 259 22.32 -21.17 -21.51
N ALA A 260 21.44 -22.04 -21.03
CA ALA A 260 21.78 -23.39 -20.57
C ALA A 260 22.01 -24.37 -21.73
N PHE A 261 21.28 -24.20 -22.84
CA PHE A 261 21.31 -25.07 -24.02
C PHE A 261 21.49 -24.24 -25.29
N PRO A 262 22.72 -23.77 -25.59
CA PRO A 262 22.99 -23.01 -26.80
C PRO A 262 22.72 -23.85 -28.05
N SER A 263 21.89 -23.36 -28.96
CA SER A 263 21.64 -23.93 -30.30
C SER A 263 21.83 -22.85 -31.38
N GLU A 264 21.72 -23.21 -32.66
CA GLU A 264 21.67 -22.24 -33.77
C GLU A 264 20.61 -21.15 -33.53
N GLU A 265 20.83 -19.96 -34.11
CA GLU A 265 20.02 -18.76 -33.89
C GLU A 265 18.54 -19.02 -34.14
N LEU A 266 17.77 -19.01 -33.05
CA LEU A 266 16.33 -19.31 -33.05
C LEU A 266 15.47 -18.09 -33.42
N LEU A 267 16.05 -16.89 -33.41
CA LEU A 267 15.38 -15.61 -33.59
C LEU A 267 16.13 -14.77 -34.61
N SER A 268 15.41 -13.90 -35.34
CA SER A 268 16.03 -12.85 -36.12
C SER A 268 16.77 -11.86 -35.19
N GLY A 269 17.71 -11.09 -35.73
CA GLY A 269 18.44 -10.08 -34.95
C GLY A 269 17.52 -9.01 -34.35
N GLU A 270 16.41 -8.68 -35.01
CA GLU A 270 15.39 -7.75 -34.52
C GLU A 270 14.54 -8.37 -33.41
N ASP A 271 14.07 -9.61 -33.60
CA ASP A 271 13.30 -10.34 -32.59
C ASP A 271 14.10 -10.55 -31.30
N ALA A 272 15.40 -10.85 -31.42
CA ALA A 272 16.27 -11.04 -30.26
C ALA A 272 16.37 -9.74 -29.42
N LYS A 273 16.57 -8.58 -30.07
CA LYS A 273 16.60 -7.28 -29.40
C LYS A 273 15.27 -6.97 -28.72
N THR A 274 14.16 -7.22 -29.40
CA THR A 274 12.81 -7.00 -28.86
C THR A 274 12.55 -7.87 -27.63
N VAL A 275 12.89 -9.15 -27.69
CA VAL A 275 12.75 -10.10 -26.56
C VAL A 275 13.58 -9.66 -25.35
N ASP A 276 14.84 -9.27 -25.56
CA ASP A 276 15.74 -8.83 -24.48
C ASP A 276 15.24 -7.54 -23.82
N SER A 277 14.83 -6.56 -24.63
CA SER A 277 14.31 -5.27 -24.16
C SER A 277 13.02 -5.44 -23.35
N VAL A 278 12.04 -6.16 -23.91
CA VAL A 278 10.76 -6.45 -23.25
C VAL A 278 10.98 -7.23 -21.96
N CYS A 279 11.90 -8.20 -21.94
CA CYS A 279 12.24 -8.91 -20.72
C CYS A 279 12.82 -7.98 -19.65
N LYS A 280 13.73 -7.06 -20.02
CA LYS A 280 14.30 -6.09 -19.08
C LYS A 280 13.23 -5.16 -18.50
N ILE A 281 12.27 -4.69 -19.31
CA ILE A 281 11.14 -3.86 -18.87
C ILE A 281 10.27 -4.64 -17.88
N LEU A 282 9.76 -5.81 -18.29
CA LEU A 282 8.85 -6.60 -17.46
C LEU A 282 9.53 -7.11 -16.17
N ARG A 283 10.82 -7.45 -16.22
CA ARG A 283 11.62 -7.79 -15.03
C ARG A 283 11.67 -6.64 -14.04
N THR A 284 11.89 -5.42 -14.53
CA THR A 284 11.94 -4.21 -13.68
C THR A 284 10.58 -3.96 -13.02
N PHE A 285 9.49 -4.14 -13.77
CA PHE A 285 8.12 -3.93 -13.28
C PHE A 285 7.73 -4.99 -12.26
N HIS A 286 7.97 -6.28 -12.57
CA HIS A 286 7.73 -7.38 -11.66
C HIS A 286 8.49 -7.17 -10.35
N ARG A 287 9.77 -6.77 -10.41
CA ARG A 287 10.57 -6.48 -9.22
C ARG A 287 9.98 -5.33 -8.39
N ALA A 288 9.54 -4.25 -9.04
CA ALA A 288 8.92 -3.14 -8.33
C ALA A 288 7.63 -3.58 -7.60
N VAL A 289 6.75 -4.34 -8.26
CA VAL A 289 5.54 -4.90 -7.63
C VAL A 289 5.88 -5.85 -6.48
N GLU A 290 6.87 -6.73 -6.67
CA GLU A 290 7.33 -7.67 -5.65
C GLU A 290 7.83 -6.97 -4.38
N VAL A 291 8.67 -5.95 -4.55
CA VAL A 291 9.23 -5.19 -3.42
C VAL A 291 8.12 -4.40 -2.72
N ILE A 292 7.30 -3.66 -3.47
CA ILE A 292 6.29 -2.75 -2.91
C ILE A 292 5.15 -3.50 -2.22
N SER A 293 4.68 -4.60 -2.81
CA SER A 293 3.59 -5.41 -2.26
C SER A 293 4.08 -6.58 -1.39
N SER A 294 5.35 -6.56 -0.96
CA SER A 294 5.97 -7.63 -0.17
C SER A 294 5.22 -7.91 1.14
N PRO A 295 5.10 -9.18 1.56
CA PRO A 295 4.45 -9.55 2.82
C PRO A 295 5.19 -9.01 4.06
N VAL A 296 6.49 -8.71 3.94
CA VAL A 296 7.31 -8.13 5.02
C VAL A 296 7.05 -6.63 5.21
N ARG A 297 6.23 -6.02 4.32
CA ARG A 297 5.77 -4.62 4.37
C ARG A 297 6.95 -3.62 4.38
N PRO A 298 7.39 -3.15 3.21
CA PRO A 298 8.43 -2.13 3.12
C PRO A 298 7.98 -0.79 3.69
N THR A 299 8.90 -0.05 4.32
CA THR A 299 8.72 1.37 4.66
C THR A 299 8.77 2.26 3.43
N ALA A 300 8.11 3.42 3.50
CA ALA A 300 7.85 4.26 2.32
C ALA A 300 9.10 4.81 1.60
N ASN A 301 10.24 4.91 2.29
CA ASN A 301 11.53 5.34 1.70
C ASN A 301 12.04 4.44 0.57
N ILE A 302 11.56 3.19 0.49
CA ILE A 302 12.02 2.23 -0.54
C ILE A 302 11.40 2.55 -1.92
N TYR A 303 10.19 3.11 -1.95
CA TYR A 303 9.36 3.19 -3.16
C TYR A 303 9.97 4.07 -4.26
N PHE A 304 10.55 5.21 -3.88
CA PHE A 304 11.20 6.11 -4.82
C PHE A 304 12.24 5.38 -5.67
N ASN A 305 13.10 4.57 -5.04
CA ASN A 305 14.19 3.93 -5.75
C ASN A 305 13.69 2.83 -6.70
N GLU A 306 12.67 2.07 -6.33
CA GLU A 306 12.08 1.06 -7.21
C GLU A 306 11.39 1.70 -8.42
N LEU A 307 10.63 2.78 -8.23
CA LEU A 307 10.02 3.53 -9.33
C LEU A 307 11.05 4.30 -10.16
N TRP A 308 12.15 4.73 -9.55
CA TRP A 308 13.26 5.34 -10.26
C TRP A 308 13.94 4.35 -11.21
N LYS A 309 14.08 3.07 -10.81
CA LYS A 309 14.58 2.02 -11.71
C LYS A 309 13.64 1.80 -12.89
N VAL A 310 12.33 1.77 -12.66
CA VAL A 310 11.32 1.68 -13.74
C VAL A 310 11.51 2.81 -14.74
N ARG A 311 11.60 4.05 -14.26
CA ARG A 311 11.87 5.23 -15.10
C ARG A 311 13.14 5.07 -15.93
N THR A 312 14.26 4.71 -15.30
CA THR A 312 15.55 4.60 -16.00
C THR A 312 15.52 3.49 -17.04
N THR A 313 14.89 2.35 -16.73
CA THR A 313 14.73 1.27 -17.71
C THR A 313 13.92 1.73 -18.91
N LEU A 314 12.77 2.38 -18.71
CA LEU A 314 11.97 2.90 -19.83
C LEU A 314 12.76 3.92 -20.67
N GLN A 315 13.51 4.82 -20.02
CA GLN A 315 14.33 5.81 -20.72
C GLN A 315 15.47 5.19 -21.53
N GLU A 316 16.14 4.17 -20.99
CA GLU A 316 17.19 3.42 -21.69
C GLU A 316 16.61 2.67 -22.90
N GLU A 317 15.50 1.96 -22.72
CA GLU A 317 14.88 1.15 -23.77
C GLU A 317 14.18 2.00 -24.85
N ALA A 318 13.80 3.25 -24.55
CA ALA A 318 13.27 4.19 -25.52
C ALA A 318 14.34 4.65 -26.55
N SER A 319 15.63 4.50 -26.22
CA SER A 319 16.74 4.94 -27.08
C SER A 319 17.18 3.88 -28.10
N THR A 320 16.34 2.88 -28.37
CA THR A 320 16.62 1.79 -29.30
C THR A 320 16.44 2.21 -30.77
N ASP A 321 17.23 1.63 -31.68
CA ASP A 321 17.11 1.85 -33.12
C ASP A 321 15.90 1.15 -33.75
N HIS A 322 15.20 0.28 -33.00
CA HIS A 322 14.04 -0.46 -33.49
C HIS A 322 12.78 0.39 -33.33
N THR A 323 12.25 0.90 -34.45
CA THR A 323 11.16 1.89 -34.47
C THR A 323 9.89 1.44 -33.73
N GLU A 324 9.37 0.23 -33.97
CA GLU A 324 8.15 -0.22 -33.27
C GLU A 324 8.37 -0.37 -31.76
N LEU A 325 9.52 -0.88 -31.35
CA LEU A 325 9.89 -1.01 -29.94
C LEU A 325 10.05 0.36 -29.28
N ALA A 326 10.75 1.31 -29.93
CA ALA A 326 10.92 2.66 -29.43
C ALA A 326 9.57 3.36 -29.23
N ASN A 327 8.67 3.28 -30.22
CA ASN A 327 7.32 3.85 -30.12
C ASN A 327 6.53 3.27 -28.94
N MET A 328 6.57 1.96 -28.75
CA MET A 328 5.92 1.27 -27.63
C MET A 328 6.46 1.75 -26.27
N VAL A 329 7.78 1.86 -26.14
CA VAL A 329 8.40 2.32 -24.88
C VAL A 329 8.13 3.81 -24.64
N CYS A 330 8.05 4.63 -25.68
CA CYS A 330 7.64 6.03 -25.56
C CYS A 330 6.24 6.17 -24.96
N GLU A 331 5.25 5.40 -25.42
CA GLU A 331 3.89 5.44 -24.86
C GLU A 331 3.85 5.00 -23.38
N MET A 332 4.62 3.97 -23.03
CA MET A 332 4.81 3.57 -21.62
C MET A 332 5.43 4.70 -20.79
N GLN A 333 6.46 5.36 -21.34
CA GLN A 333 7.19 6.42 -20.66
C GLN A 333 6.33 7.67 -20.46
N GLU A 334 5.51 8.06 -21.43
CA GLU A 334 4.54 9.15 -21.30
C GLU A 334 3.55 8.88 -20.16
N THR A 335 2.99 7.68 -20.12
CA THR A 335 2.07 7.24 -19.05
C THR A 335 2.76 7.26 -17.68
N PHE A 336 4.02 6.82 -17.60
CA PHE A 336 4.82 6.92 -16.36
C PHE A 336 5.07 8.38 -15.96
N ASN A 337 5.36 9.25 -16.92
CA ASN A 337 5.64 10.67 -16.67
C ASN A 337 4.41 11.39 -16.09
N GLU A 338 3.20 11.09 -16.58
CA GLU A 338 1.95 11.61 -16.03
C GLU A 338 1.76 11.21 -14.56
N TYR A 339 2.00 9.94 -14.24
CA TYR A 339 1.98 9.45 -12.86
C TYR A 339 3.04 10.16 -12.00
N TRP A 340 4.26 10.30 -12.53
CA TRP A 340 5.38 10.94 -11.84
C TRP A 340 5.08 12.39 -11.47
N GLN A 341 4.49 13.19 -12.37
CA GLN A 341 4.16 14.59 -12.09
C GLN A 341 3.24 14.76 -10.88
N ASN A 342 2.38 13.77 -10.61
CA ASN A 342 1.46 13.79 -9.48
C ASN A 342 2.00 13.07 -8.22
N SER A 343 3.18 12.43 -8.32
CA SER A 343 3.66 11.50 -7.28
C SER A 343 5.03 11.81 -6.71
N TYR A 344 5.83 12.65 -7.40
CA TYR A 344 7.23 12.86 -7.02
C TYR A 344 7.40 13.40 -5.60
N VAL A 345 6.46 14.21 -5.09
CA VAL A 345 6.51 14.77 -3.73
C VAL A 345 6.38 13.67 -2.69
N TRP A 346 5.27 12.93 -2.69
CA TRP A 346 5.02 11.90 -1.68
C TRP A 346 6.02 10.74 -1.76
N LEU A 347 6.60 10.47 -2.93
CA LEU A 347 7.70 9.51 -3.08
C LEU A 347 9.02 10.03 -2.49
N SER A 348 9.27 11.34 -2.55
CA SER A 348 10.53 11.93 -2.10
C SER A 348 10.57 12.16 -0.59
N ILE A 349 9.45 12.58 0.02
CA ILE A 349 9.38 12.91 1.46
C ILE A 349 9.89 11.79 2.38
N PRO A 350 9.51 10.50 2.19
CA PRO A 350 10.09 9.40 2.95
C PRO A 350 11.60 9.22 2.78
N VAL A 351 12.14 9.52 1.60
CA VAL A 351 13.60 9.43 1.33
C VAL A 351 14.35 10.57 2.01
N VAL A 352 13.73 11.76 2.10
CA VAL A 352 14.28 12.88 2.88
C VAL A 352 14.44 12.49 4.34
N LEU A 353 13.54 11.67 4.88
CA LEU A 353 13.62 11.12 6.24
C LEU A 353 14.48 9.86 6.37
N ASP A 354 15.12 9.41 5.30
CA ASP A 354 16.13 8.36 5.38
C ASP A 354 17.51 8.99 5.65
N PRO A 355 18.12 8.77 6.82
CA PRO A 355 19.37 9.42 7.21
C PRO A 355 20.57 9.04 6.33
N ARG A 356 20.44 8.01 5.49
CA ARG A 356 21.46 7.61 4.50
C ARG A 356 21.41 8.45 3.22
N PHE A 357 20.31 9.14 2.97
CA PHE A 357 20.01 9.81 1.71
C PHE A 357 19.71 11.29 1.90
N LYS A 358 18.72 11.61 2.75
CA LYS A 358 18.21 12.97 2.97
C LYS A 358 17.82 13.68 1.67
N ILE A 359 17.64 15.00 1.73
CA ILE A 359 17.34 15.82 0.56
C ILE A 359 18.44 15.73 -0.51
N THR A 360 19.70 15.54 -0.11
CA THR A 360 20.85 15.54 -1.01
C THR A 360 20.79 14.44 -2.08
N PHE A 361 20.28 13.25 -1.75
CA PHE A 361 20.09 12.18 -2.72
C PHE A 361 19.02 12.51 -3.77
N ILE A 362 17.92 13.13 -3.32
CA ILE A 362 16.84 13.57 -4.21
C ILE A 362 17.34 14.66 -5.14
N GLU A 363 18.10 15.64 -4.61
CA GLU A 363 18.78 16.65 -5.43
C GLU A 363 19.67 16.04 -6.49
N PHE A 364 20.54 15.10 -6.12
CA PHE A 364 21.40 14.40 -7.05
C PHE A 364 20.59 13.71 -8.17
N ARG A 365 19.52 12.99 -7.83
CA ARG A 365 18.69 12.27 -8.79
C ARG A 365 17.94 13.21 -9.73
N LEU A 366 17.30 14.24 -9.20
CA LEU A 366 16.50 15.19 -9.97
C LEU A 366 17.37 16.07 -10.86
N LYS A 367 18.49 16.63 -10.35
CA LYS A 367 19.43 17.42 -11.15
C LYS A 367 19.99 16.62 -12.32
N ARG A 368 20.30 15.35 -12.11
CA ARG A 368 20.79 14.46 -13.18
C ARG A 368 19.72 14.15 -14.24
N ALA A 369 18.46 14.05 -13.85
CA ALA A 369 17.38 13.66 -14.75
C ALA A 369 16.73 14.84 -15.48
N PHE A 370 16.71 16.02 -14.87
CA PHE A 370 15.94 17.18 -15.34
C PHE A 370 16.79 18.44 -15.55
N GLY A 371 18.07 18.45 -15.18
CA GLY A 371 18.94 19.63 -15.35
C GLY A 371 18.39 20.85 -14.61
N SER A 372 18.23 21.97 -15.32
CA SER A 372 17.67 23.22 -14.78
C SER A 372 16.22 23.08 -14.30
N ASP A 373 15.46 22.14 -14.87
CA ASP A 373 14.09 21.87 -14.46
C ASP A 373 14.00 21.12 -13.13
N ALA A 374 15.13 20.74 -12.51
CA ALA A 374 15.11 20.10 -11.20
C ALA A 374 14.66 21.03 -10.08
N ASP A 375 14.92 22.34 -10.20
CA ASP A 375 14.70 23.30 -9.11
C ASP A 375 13.22 23.47 -8.75
N LYS A 376 12.31 23.39 -9.73
CA LYS A 376 10.84 23.41 -9.47
C LYS A 376 10.41 22.21 -8.61
N TYR A 377 10.92 21.01 -8.90
CA TYR A 377 10.62 19.80 -8.13
C TYR A 377 11.21 19.89 -6.73
N LEU A 378 12.44 20.39 -6.61
CA LEU A 378 13.13 20.52 -5.33
C LEU A 378 12.50 21.57 -4.42
N SER A 379 12.01 22.68 -4.96
CA SER A 379 11.27 23.67 -4.18
C SER A 379 10.04 23.04 -3.56
N ALA A 380 9.19 22.38 -4.37
CA ALA A 380 7.98 21.74 -3.86
C ALA A 380 8.29 20.72 -2.73
N ILE A 381 9.31 19.88 -2.90
CA ILE A 381 9.70 18.91 -1.86
C ILE A 381 10.18 19.60 -0.57
N ARG A 382 11.00 20.66 -0.68
CA ARG A 382 11.49 21.43 0.46
C ARG A 382 10.36 22.16 1.18
N ASP A 383 9.43 22.73 0.43
CA ASP A 383 8.28 23.44 0.98
C ASP A 383 7.34 22.46 1.69
N THR A 384 7.05 21.30 1.09
CA THR A 384 6.25 20.24 1.71
C THR A 384 6.87 19.70 3.00
N ILE A 385 8.17 19.36 3.02
CA ILE A 385 8.80 18.81 4.24
C ILE A 385 8.83 19.85 5.37
N ARG A 386 9.06 21.12 5.04
CA ARG A 386 9.04 22.22 6.01
C ARG A 386 7.63 22.44 6.53
N GLU A 387 6.63 22.56 5.67
CA GLU A 387 5.23 22.74 6.07
C GLU A 387 4.77 21.59 6.96
N LEU A 388 5.11 20.34 6.58
CA LEU A 388 4.84 19.16 7.40
C LEU A 388 5.49 19.29 8.78
N PHE A 389 6.77 19.61 8.84
CA PHE A 389 7.49 19.76 10.10
C PHE A 389 6.86 20.82 11.02
N HIS A 390 6.47 21.97 10.46
CA HIS A 390 5.81 23.04 11.22
C HIS A 390 4.48 22.59 11.82
N GLU A 391 3.69 21.77 11.12
CA GLU A 391 2.44 21.22 11.65
C GLU A 391 2.67 20.30 12.85
N TYR A 392 3.80 19.58 12.90
CA TYR A 392 4.15 18.69 14.02
C TYR A 392 4.76 19.43 15.21
N CYS A 393 5.30 20.64 15.01
CA CYS A 393 5.78 21.49 16.10
C CYS A 393 4.64 21.99 17.02
N GLY A 394 3.38 21.85 16.60
CA GLY A 394 2.20 22.31 17.34
C GLY A 394 1.87 23.79 17.11
N PRO A 395 0.72 24.28 17.60
CA PRO A 395 0.36 25.68 17.47
C PRO A 395 1.40 26.57 18.16
N VAL A 396 2.02 27.47 17.39
CA VAL A 396 2.74 28.62 17.90
C VAL A 396 1.72 29.45 18.69
N ASP A 397 1.80 29.45 20.02
CA ASP A 397 1.04 30.39 20.83
C ASP A 397 1.32 31.79 20.29
N LYS A 398 0.30 32.39 19.66
CA LYS A 398 0.30 33.82 19.39
C LYS A 398 0.33 34.49 20.76
N PRO A 399 1.22 35.47 21.00
CA PRO A 399 1.17 36.22 22.24
C PRO A 399 -0.22 36.86 22.36
N GLY A 400 -0.77 36.75 23.57
CA GLY A 400 -2.17 36.98 23.88
C GLY A 400 -2.70 38.35 23.44
N VAL A 401 -3.98 38.34 23.06
CA VAL A 401 -4.86 39.48 23.28
C VAL A 401 -6.02 38.95 24.12
N ASP A 402 -6.05 39.40 25.36
CA ASP A 402 -7.01 39.04 26.40
C ASP A 402 -8.48 39.18 25.97
N ALA A 403 -9.31 38.30 26.51
CA ALA A 403 -10.61 38.68 27.07
C ALA A 403 -11.07 37.61 28.10
N SER A 404 -10.72 37.90 29.34
CA SER A 404 -11.35 37.53 30.61
C SER A 404 -12.76 36.91 30.57
N ASN A 405 -12.97 35.87 31.39
CA ASN A 405 -13.92 35.92 32.50
C ASN A 405 -13.68 34.79 33.51
N HIS A 406 -13.19 35.20 34.70
CA HIS A 406 -13.14 34.42 35.92
C HIS A 406 -14.53 34.23 36.52
N GLU A 407 -14.80 33.06 37.10
CA GLU A 407 -15.39 32.96 38.45
C GLU A 407 -14.86 31.68 39.13
N ALA A 408 -13.82 31.83 39.95
CA ALA A 408 -13.49 30.86 41.00
C ALA A 408 -13.20 31.66 42.29
N ARG A 409 -13.86 31.21 43.36
CA ARG A 409 -14.03 31.91 44.64
C ARG A 409 -12.72 32.06 45.40
N ASP A 410 -12.55 33.25 45.99
CA ASP A 410 -11.51 33.64 46.94
C ASP A 410 -11.43 32.74 48.17
N VAL A 411 -10.20 32.35 48.51
CA VAL A 411 -9.72 32.28 49.89
C VAL A 411 -8.32 32.91 49.90
N GLU A 412 -8.22 34.14 50.40
CA GLU A 412 -6.96 34.84 50.61
C GLU A 412 -6.16 34.16 51.74
N LEU A 413 -4.94 33.75 51.41
CA LEU A 413 -3.86 33.55 52.37
C LEU A 413 -2.67 34.39 51.91
N ASP A 414 -2.41 35.42 52.70
CA ASP A 414 -1.31 36.37 52.61
C ASP A 414 0.05 35.63 52.67
N GLY A 415 0.82 35.74 51.60
CA GLY A 415 2.07 34.99 51.41
C GLY A 415 2.79 35.43 50.14
N PHE A 416 3.70 36.38 50.31
CA PHE A 416 4.59 36.96 49.33
C PHE A 416 5.48 35.88 48.66
N ASP A 417 5.08 35.40 47.48
CA ASP A 417 6.00 34.76 46.51
C ASP A 417 5.35 34.86 45.11
N SER A 418 5.56 36.00 44.46
CA SER A 418 5.34 36.12 43.02
C SER A 418 6.38 35.22 42.38
N ASP A 419 5.96 34.16 41.68
CA ASP A 419 6.85 33.17 41.06
C ASP A 419 7.91 33.89 40.20
N SER A 420 9.11 34.03 40.78
CA SER A 420 10.17 34.95 40.34
C SER A 420 10.91 34.46 39.09
N LEU A 421 10.31 33.53 38.35
CA LEU A 421 10.88 32.82 37.22
C LEU A 421 9.95 32.75 36.01
N GLU A 422 8.79 33.41 36.02
CA GLU A 422 7.91 33.47 34.83
C GLU A 422 8.67 33.99 33.59
N ASP A 423 9.56 34.97 33.78
CA ASP A 423 10.44 35.52 32.73
C ASP A 423 11.50 34.51 32.25
N TRP A 424 12.00 33.67 33.16
CA TRP A 424 12.92 32.58 32.87
C TRP A 424 12.22 31.43 32.13
N ASP A 425 10.98 31.09 32.51
CA ASP A 425 10.14 30.12 31.82
C ASP A 425 9.77 30.61 30.41
N GLU A 426 9.46 31.90 30.25
CA GLU A 426 9.28 32.53 28.93
C GLU A 426 10.56 32.47 28.09
N HIS A 427 11.73 32.75 28.67
CA HIS A 427 13.03 32.64 27.99
C HIS A 427 13.33 31.19 27.55
N LEU A 428 13.10 30.22 28.44
CA LEU A 428 13.32 28.81 28.16
C LEU A 428 12.34 28.30 27.08
N ASN A 429 11.08 28.74 27.12
CA ASN A 429 10.09 28.44 26.09
C ASN A 429 10.47 29.05 24.73
N ALA A 430 10.97 30.29 24.70
CA ALA A 430 11.47 30.94 23.48
C ALA A 430 12.72 30.24 22.92
N GLN A 431 13.65 29.82 23.79
CA GLN A 431 14.85 29.07 23.40
C GLN A 431 14.48 27.67 22.88
N THR A 432 13.59 26.96 23.56
CA THR A 432 13.07 25.66 23.15
C THR A 432 12.34 25.75 21.80
N ARG A 433 11.55 26.82 21.59
CA ARG A 433 10.89 27.11 20.31
C ARG A 433 11.89 27.37 19.18
N SER A 434 12.97 28.11 19.46
CA SER A 434 14.06 28.30 18.50
C SER A 434 14.76 26.99 18.16
N GLN A 435 14.99 26.12 19.15
CA GLN A 435 15.60 24.80 18.94
C GLN A 435 14.70 23.86 18.14
N LEU A 436 13.39 23.85 18.41
CA LEU A 436 12.39 23.09 17.65
C LEU A 436 12.39 23.49 16.17
N LEU A 437 12.41 24.78 15.86
CA LEU A 437 12.46 25.25 14.46
C LEU A 437 13.76 24.85 13.73
N THR A 438 14.85 24.60 14.46
CA THR A 438 16.12 24.14 13.89
C THR A 438 16.25 22.62 13.79
N GLU A 439 15.35 21.82 14.37
CA GLU A 439 15.50 20.35 14.39
C GLU A 439 15.60 19.76 12.97
N LEU A 440 14.74 20.21 12.05
CA LEU A 440 14.77 19.81 10.65
C LEU A 440 16.08 20.23 9.97
N ASP A 441 16.52 21.47 10.16
CA ASP A 441 17.76 21.96 9.55
C ASP A 441 18.99 21.21 10.09
N ASN A 442 19.06 21.00 11.42
CA ASN A 442 20.08 20.18 12.06
C ASN A 442 20.12 18.76 11.49
N TYR A 443 18.95 18.13 11.33
CA TYR A 443 18.85 16.81 10.70
C TYR A 443 19.35 16.83 9.25
N LEU A 444 19.01 17.85 8.46
CA LEU A 444 19.43 17.94 7.06
C LEU A 444 20.93 18.23 6.91
N GLU A 445 21.52 19.00 7.82
CA GLU A 445 22.95 19.34 7.85
C GLU A 445 23.85 18.26 8.45
N ASP A 446 23.31 17.42 9.34
CA ASP A 446 24.00 16.26 9.89
C ASP A 446 24.60 15.38 8.77
N GLY A 447 25.73 14.73 9.04
CA GLY A 447 26.35 13.79 8.11
C GLY A 447 25.41 12.65 7.69
N LEU A 448 25.61 12.09 6.49
CA LEU A 448 24.88 10.92 6.03
C LEU A 448 25.32 9.66 6.78
N VAL A 449 24.37 8.82 7.13
CA VAL A 449 24.65 7.48 7.67
C VAL A 449 25.18 6.57 6.56
N PRO A 450 26.26 5.79 6.79
CA PRO A 450 26.77 4.85 5.80
C PRO A 450 25.71 3.84 5.36
N ARG A 451 25.68 3.54 4.05
CA ARG A 451 24.80 2.50 3.49
C ARG A 451 25.32 1.11 3.88
N LYS A 452 24.57 0.42 4.75
CA LYS A 452 24.76 -0.99 5.07
C LYS A 452 23.54 -1.79 4.65
N ASP A 453 23.73 -3.06 4.30
CA ASP A 453 22.67 -3.94 3.80
C ASP A 453 21.64 -4.31 4.88
N ASP A 454 22.03 -4.25 6.16
CA ASP A 454 21.21 -4.56 7.33
C ASP A 454 20.64 -3.32 8.05
N PHE A 455 20.70 -2.14 7.41
CA PHE A 455 20.22 -0.90 8.03
C PHE A 455 18.70 -0.90 8.23
N ASP A 456 18.27 -0.75 9.48
CA ASP A 456 16.88 -0.61 9.88
C ASP A 456 16.56 0.86 10.19
N ILE A 457 15.76 1.47 9.31
CA ILE A 457 15.36 2.88 9.41
C ILE A 457 14.45 3.14 10.62
N LEU A 458 13.60 2.18 11.02
CA LEU A 458 12.69 2.35 12.14
C LEU A 458 13.46 2.31 13.46
N ASN A 459 14.37 1.35 13.61
CA ASN A 459 15.26 1.29 14.76
C ASN A 459 16.21 2.50 14.84
N TRP A 460 16.62 3.08 13.70
CA TRP A 460 17.39 4.31 13.69
C TRP A 460 16.58 5.49 14.24
N TRP A 461 15.35 5.70 13.75
CA TRP A 461 14.48 6.76 14.26
C TRP A 461 14.09 6.55 15.73
N MET A 462 13.90 5.30 16.16
CA MET A 462 13.73 4.94 17.58
C MET A 462 14.91 5.43 18.42
N SER A 463 16.12 5.07 18.02
CA SER A 463 17.35 5.36 18.77
C SER A 463 17.70 6.85 18.77
N ASN A 464 17.22 7.61 17.78
CA ASN A 464 17.48 9.04 17.64
C ASN A 464 16.27 9.91 18.02
N SER A 465 15.22 9.34 18.60
CA SER A 465 14.02 10.08 19.03
C SER A 465 14.30 11.15 20.08
N THR A 466 15.35 11.00 20.89
CA THR A 466 15.78 12.04 21.85
C THR A 466 16.51 13.19 21.18
N LYS A 467 17.26 12.94 20.09
CA LYS A 467 17.92 13.96 19.29
C LYS A 467 16.93 14.69 18.37
N TYR A 468 15.96 13.95 17.86
CA TYR A 468 14.98 14.40 16.87
C TYR A 468 13.54 14.07 17.32
N PRO A 469 13.04 14.73 18.39
CA PRO A 469 11.75 14.40 18.98
C PRO A 469 10.59 14.60 17.99
N THR A 470 10.55 15.72 17.26
CA THR A 470 9.45 16.04 16.34
C THR A 470 9.54 15.21 15.06
N LEU A 471 10.74 15.12 14.47
CA LEU A 471 10.95 14.34 13.24
C LEU A 471 10.75 12.86 13.47
N SER A 472 11.05 12.31 14.65
CA SER A 472 10.81 10.89 14.92
C SER A 472 9.31 10.54 14.93
N VAL A 473 8.46 11.47 15.39
CA VAL A 473 6.99 11.34 15.30
C VAL A 473 6.55 11.48 13.84
N MET A 474 7.04 12.49 13.13
CA MET A 474 6.74 12.69 11.71
C MET A 474 7.18 11.50 10.84
N ALA A 475 8.33 10.91 11.13
CA ALA A 475 8.87 9.74 10.44
C ALA A 475 7.98 8.50 10.62
N ARG A 476 7.33 8.33 11.78
CA ARG A 476 6.38 7.23 12.00
C ARG A 476 5.17 7.31 11.07
N ASP A 477 4.70 8.51 10.78
CA ASP A 477 3.54 8.71 9.91
C ASP A 477 3.94 8.61 8.43
N VAL A 478 5.05 9.24 8.05
CA VAL A 478 5.57 9.22 6.68
C VAL A 478 6.04 7.83 6.25
N LEU A 479 6.80 7.12 7.09
CA LEU A 479 7.35 5.81 6.72
C LEU A 479 6.30 4.70 6.70
N ALA A 480 5.13 4.92 7.33
CA ALA A 480 4.00 4.01 7.32
C ALA A 480 3.09 4.15 6.09
N MET A 481 3.31 5.16 5.23
CA MET A 481 2.54 5.33 4.00
C MET A 481 2.68 4.09 3.11
N PRO A 482 1.59 3.43 2.70
CA PRO A 482 1.66 2.34 1.73
C PRO A 482 1.79 2.90 0.31
N ALA A 483 2.43 2.15 -0.59
CA ALA A 483 2.36 2.37 -2.04
C ALA A 483 1.48 1.35 -2.77
N SER A 484 1.07 0.28 -2.09
CA SER A 484 0.11 -0.70 -2.62
C SER A 484 -0.99 -0.98 -1.59
N ALA A 485 -2.20 -1.20 -2.08
CA ALA A 485 -3.36 -1.56 -1.27
C ALA A 485 -3.51 -3.07 -1.06
N VAL A 486 -2.72 -3.88 -1.78
CA VAL A 486 -2.81 -5.34 -1.82
C VAL A 486 -1.45 -5.99 -1.57
N HIS A 487 -1.47 -7.23 -1.09
CA HIS A 487 -0.26 -8.04 -0.98
C HIS A 487 0.15 -8.58 -2.35
N PHE A 488 1.41 -8.98 -2.50
CA PHE A 488 2.01 -9.39 -3.77
C PHE A 488 1.21 -10.47 -4.50
N GLU A 489 0.71 -11.49 -3.79
CA GLU A 489 -0.10 -12.55 -4.41
C GLU A 489 -1.32 -11.97 -5.12
N ALA A 490 -2.04 -11.06 -4.48
CA ALA A 490 -3.18 -10.36 -5.07
C ALA A 490 -2.76 -9.34 -6.14
N ALA A 491 -1.65 -8.61 -5.94
CA ALA A 491 -1.09 -7.70 -6.95
C ALA A 491 -0.68 -8.44 -8.23
N SER A 492 -0.35 -9.73 -8.11
CA SER A 492 0.06 -10.60 -9.21
C SER A 492 -1.08 -11.26 -9.96
N SER A 493 -2.28 -11.26 -9.38
CA SER A 493 -3.52 -11.78 -9.95
C SER A 493 -4.23 -10.71 -10.80
N SER A 494 -4.88 -11.15 -11.88
CA SER A 494 -5.84 -10.36 -12.66
C SER A 494 -7.20 -10.23 -11.96
N GLU A 495 -7.55 -11.19 -11.10
CA GLU A 495 -8.78 -11.13 -10.29
C GLU A 495 -8.58 -10.27 -9.03
N GLY A 496 -7.33 -9.92 -8.71
CA GLY A 496 -6.97 -9.20 -7.50
C GLY A 496 -7.20 -10.07 -6.25
N PRO A 497 -7.46 -9.46 -5.09
CA PRO A 497 -7.80 -10.22 -3.89
C PRO A 497 -9.23 -10.77 -3.97
N VAL A 498 -9.38 -12.06 -3.63
CA VAL A 498 -10.64 -12.79 -3.82
C VAL A 498 -11.20 -13.29 -2.48
N ILE A 499 -12.52 -13.18 -2.31
CA ILE A 499 -13.23 -13.80 -1.19
C ILE A 499 -13.46 -15.28 -1.47
N HIS A 500 -13.20 -16.12 -0.47
CA HIS A 500 -13.53 -17.54 -0.51
C HIS A 500 -15.00 -17.76 -0.87
N LYS A 501 -15.24 -18.66 -1.83
CA LYS A 501 -16.59 -18.95 -2.34
C LYS A 501 -17.58 -19.28 -1.22
N GLN A 502 -17.13 -19.98 -0.18
CA GLN A 502 -17.94 -20.38 0.97
C GLN A 502 -18.37 -19.19 1.84
N TRP A 503 -17.60 -18.11 1.86
CA TRP A 503 -17.94 -16.90 2.62
C TRP A 503 -18.78 -15.94 1.81
N SER A 504 -18.65 -15.97 0.48
CA SER A 504 -19.36 -15.08 -0.44
C SER A 504 -20.89 -15.25 -0.45
N THR A 505 -21.43 -16.24 0.28
CA THR A 505 -22.86 -16.45 0.48
C THR A 505 -23.34 -15.95 1.85
N LEU A 506 -22.46 -15.60 2.78
CA LEU A 506 -22.80 -15.11 4.12
C LEU A 506 -23.26 -13.65 4.09
N ASP A 507 -23.88 -13.19 5.18
CA ASP A 507 -24.18 -11.76 5.37
C ASP A 507 -22.88 -10.94 5.39
N ILE A 508 -22.95 -9.69 4.89
CA ILE A 508 -21.78 -8.82 4.78
C ILE A 508 -21.11 -8.55 6.13
N LYS A 509 -21.88 -8.45 7.22
CA LYS A 509 -21.30 -8.25 8.57
C LYS A 509 -20.50 -9.47 9.01
N THR A 510 -20.98 -10.67 8.69
CA THR A 510 -20.28 -11.92 8.96
C THR A 510 -19.02 -12.03 8.09
N VAL A 511 -19.09 -11.68 6.81
CA VAL A 511 -17.91 -11.66 5.93
C VAL A 511 -16.86 -10.66 6.45
N GLU A 512 -17.28 -9.45 6.84
CA GLU A 512 -16.39 -8.46 7.45
C GLU A 512 -15.73 -9.01 8.72
N ALA A 513 -16.50 -9.62 9.61
CA ALA A 513 -15.99 -10.22 10.84
C ALA A 513 -14.94 -11.30 10.55
N LEU A 514 -15.21 -12.21 9.60
CA LEU A 514 -14.28 -13.28 9.23
C LEU A 514 -13.01 -12.76 8.57
N VAL A 515 -13.13 -11.81 7.63
CA VAL A 515 -11.99 -11.22 6.91
C VAL A 515 -11.08 -10.44 7.85
N CYS A 516 -11.65 -9.55 8.66
CA CYS A 516 -10.88 -8.74 9.60
C CYS A 516 -10.21 -9.60 10.68
N THR A 517 -10.96 -10.52 11.28
CA THR A 517 -10.41 -11.42 12.31
C THR A 517 -9.28 -12.28 11.76
N ARG A 518 -9.40 -12.77 10.51
CA ARG A 518 -8.32 -13.51 9.85
C ARG A 518 -7.06 -12.67 9.66
N ASP A 519 -7.21 -11.39 9.33
CA ASP A 519 -6.10 -10.45 9.16
C ASP A 519 -5.44 -10.07 10.49
N TRP A 520 -6.22 -10.02 11.59
CA TRP A 520 -5.72 -9.63 12.91
C TRP A 520 -5.02 -10.76 13.67
N ILE A 521 -5.38 -12.02 13.40
CA ILE A 521 -4.70 -13.20 13.99
C ILE A 521 -3.32 -13.43 13.36
N LYS A 522 -3.09 -12.91 12.14
CA LYS A 522 -1.81 -12.99 11.42
C LYS A 522 -0.91 -11.81 11.75
#